data_AF-A0A9N9P6E6-F1
#
_entry.id   AF-A0A9N9P6E6-F1
#
_cell.length_a   1.000
_cell.length_b   1.000
_cell.length_c   1.000
_cell.angle_alpha   90.00
_cell.angle_beta   90.00
_cell.angle_gamma   90.00
#
_symmetry.space_group_name_H-M   'P 1'
#
loop_
_entity.id
_entity.type
_entity.pdbx_description
1 polymer ?
#
loop_
_entity_poly.entity_id
_entity_poly.type
_entity_poly.pdbx_seq_one_letter_code
_entity_poly.pdbx_strand_id
1 'polypeptide(L)'
;VVKPVIKEDGNKTLHTIQGLTGRTLIIDPSWNNPSGEFRVGIKRLYELFPKNLAKRLQQEHKENFVNEHHRLQAEAQQNLTTWEESHSASSNLSECDLATKADLEARLEVLKDMLKSYDDPGILLDVVVFFDGSDWRVIIDVDE
;
A
#
# COMPACT_ATOMS: atom_id res chain seq x y z
N VAL A 1 -18.70 -12.46 -1.36
CA VAL A 1 -19.37 -13.17 -0.23
C VAL A 1 -18.65 -14.48 -0.04
N VAL A 2 -18.29 -14.84 1.19
CA VAL A 2 -17.47 -16.02 1.52
C VAL A 2 -18.04 -16.72 2.74
N LYS A 3 -17.72 -18.01 2.89
CA LYS A 3 -18.00 -18.79 4.11
C LYS A 3 -16.69 -19.12 4.83
N PRO A 4 -16.65 -19.17 6.16
CA PRO A 4 -15.43 -19.52 6.88
C PRO A 4 -14.97 -20.94 6.56
N VAL A 5 -13.65 -21.09 6.44
CA VAL A 5 -12.96 -22.39 6.32
C VAL A 5 -12.43 -22.75 7.70
N ILE A 6 -12.71 -23.98 8.13
CA ILE A 6 -12.20 -24.52 9.38
C ILE A 6 -10.75 -24.97 9.18
N LYS A 7 -9.85 -24.51 10.05
CA LYS A 7 -8.46 -24.92 10.11
C LYS A 7 -8.13 -25.44 11.51
N GLU A 8 -7.32 -26.47 11.59
CA GLU A 8 -6.75 -26.96 12.86
C GLU A 8 -5.41 -26.28 13.10
N ASP A 9 -5.27 -25.62 14.25
CA ASP A 9 -4.01 -25.04 14.73
C ASP A 9 -3.68 -25.65 16.09
N GLY A 10 -2.88 -26.72 16.07
CA GLY A 10 -2.63 -27.55 17.24
C GLY A 10 -3.92 -28.15 17.81
N ASN A 11 -4.24 -27.82 19.06
CA ASN A 11 -5.48 -28.26 19.73
C ASN A 11 -6.67 -27.31 19.52
N LYS A 12 -6.55 -26.25 18.72
CA LYS A 12 -7.61 -25.26 18.50
C LYS A 12 -8.18 -25.38 17.10
N THR A 13 -9.50 -25.31 17.01
CA THR A 13 -10.24 -25.21 15.75
C THR A 13 -10.51 -23.74 15.46
N LEU A 14 -9.98 -23.23 14.36
CA LEU A 14 -10.11 -21.84 13.93
C LEU A 14 -11.03 -21.73 12.72
N HIS A 15 -11.96 -20.78 12.76
CA HIS A 15 -12.78 -20.43 11.62
C HIS A 15 -12.11 -19.26 10.93
N THR A 16 -11.76 -19.41 9.65
CA THR A 16 -10.95 -18.41 8.95
C THR A 16 -11.56 -17.99 7.62
N ILE A 17 -11.39 -16.73 7.25
CA ILE A 17 -11.69 -16.21 5.91
C ILE A 17 -10.48 -15.46 5.37
N GLN A 18 -10.34 -15.41 4.05
CA GLN A 18 -9.30 -14.61 3.42
C GLN A 18 -9.80 -13.17 3.26
N GLY A 19 -9.08 -12.22 3.85
CA GLY A 19 -9.23 -10.80 3.61
C GLY A 19 -8.87 -10.45 2.17
N LEU A 20 -9.35 -9.32 1.68
CA LEU A 20 -9.02 -8.87 0.33
C LEU A 20 -7.60 -8.30 0.25
N THR A 21 -6.99 -7.94 1.39
CA THR A 21 -5.54 -7.64 1.46
C THR A 21 -4.67 -8.89 1.31
N GLY A 22 -5.28 -10.09 1.31
CA GLY A 22 -4.59 -11.38 1.29
C GLY A 22 -4.34 -11.99 2.68
N ARG A 23 -4.56 -11.22 3.75
CA ARG A 23 -4.41 -11.69 5.15
C ARG A 23 -5.49 -12.72 5.51
N THR A 24 -5.20 -13.57 6.49
CA THR A 24 -6.16 -14.55 7.01
C THR A 24 -6.83 -14.00 8.26
N LEU A 25 -8.14 -13.78 8.19
CA LEU A 25 -8.93 -13.25 9.29
C LEU A 25 -9.53 -14.41 10.09
N ILE A 26 -9.40 -14.36 11.41
CA ILE A 26 -10.03 -15.31 12.32
C ILE A 26 -11.42 -14.81 12.67
N ILE A 27 -12.42 -15.66 12.46
CA ILE A 27 -13.82 -15.37 12.75
C ILE A 27 -14.18 -16.04 14.07
N ASP A 28 -14.74 -15.25 14.98
CA ASP A 28 -15.25 -15.76 16.25
C ASP A 28 -16.51 -16.60 15.99
N PRO A 29 -16.50 -17.90 16.32
CA PRO A 29 -17.68 -18.76 16.14
C PRO A 29 -18.89 -18.36 16.99
N SER A 30 -18.70 -17.51 18.02
CA SER A 30 -19.78 -17.01 18.86
C SER A 30 -20.65 -15.93 18.20
N TRP A 31 -20.20 -15.37 17.06
CA TRP A 31 -20.98 -14.39 16.32
C TRP A 31 -22.24 -15.01 15.73
N ASN A 32 -23.40 -14.44 16.08
CA ASN A 32 -24.66 -14.85 15.49
C ASN A 32 -24.68 -14.43 14.02
N ASN A 33 -24.60 -15.38 13.09
CA ASN A 33 -24.75 -15.15 11.66
C ASN A 33 -25.64 -16.25 11.07
N PRO A 34 -26.97 -16.06 11.03
CA PRO A 34 -27.90 -17.09 10.56
C PRO A 34 -27.64 -17.57 9.13
N SER A 35 -27.05 -16.72 8.28
CA SER A 35 -26.71 -17.08 6.90
C SER A 35 -25.44 -17.92 6.78
N GLY A 36 -24.54 -17.82 7.77
CA GLY A 36 -23.17 -18.35 7.69
C GLY A 36 -22.30 -17.66 6.62
N GLU A 37 -22.78 -16.60 5.98
CA GLU A 37 -22.11 -15.90 4.90
C GLU A 37 -21.57 -14.55 5.37
N PHE A 38 -20.36 -14.22 4.92
CA PHE A 38 -19.68 -12.96 5.22
C PHE A 38 -19.39 -12.18 3.93
N ARG A 39 -19.56 -10.86 3.99
CA ARG A 39 -19.12 -9.92 2.95
C ARG A 39 -17.77 -9.36 3.40
N VAL A 40 -16.77 -9.48 2.54
CA VAL A 40 -15.42 -8.97 2.81
C VAL A 40 -15.17 -7.76 1.92
N GLY A 41 -14.60 -6.71 2.49
CA GLY A 41 -14.23 -5.47 1.81
C GLY A 41 -12.92 -4.91 2.35
N ILE A 42 -12.47 -3.80 1.78
CA ILE A 42 -11.32 -3.02 2.27
C ILE A 42 -11.77 -1.59 2.51
N LYS A 43 -11.24 -0.97 3.56
CA LYS A 43 -11.33 0.47 3.78
C LYS A 43 -9.98 1.08 4.12
N ARG A 44 -9.74 2.30 3.61
CA ARG A 44 -8.61 3.12 4.04
C ARG A 44 -8.89 3.60 5.46
N LEU A 45 -7.93 3.52 6.38
CA LEU A 45 -8.07 4.01 7.75
C LEU A 45 -8.45 5.51 7.78
N TYR A 46 -7.94 6.29 6.83
CA TYR A 46 -8.29 7.71 6.67
C TYR A 46 -9.79 7.96 6.45
N GLU A 47 -10.53 7.01 5.89
CA GLU A 47 -11.99 7.14 5.70
C GLU A 47 -12.77 6.98 7.02
N LEU A 48 -12.17 6.35 8.03
CA LEU A 48 -12.78 6.11 9.34
C LEU A 48 -12.47 7.22 10.35
N PHE A 49 -11.40 7.97 10.11
CA PHE A 49 -11.00 9.06 10.98
C PHE A 49 -11.83 10.34 10.78
N PRO A 50 -11.93 11.18 11.83
CA PRO A 50 -12.43 12.55 11.66
C PRO A 50 -11.64 13.28 10.58
N LYS A 51 -12.33 14.03 9.72
CA LYS A 51 -11.73 14.70 8.54
C LYS A 51 -10.50 15.55 8.88
N ASN A 52 -10.50 16.24 10.02
CA ASN A 52 -9.38 17.08 10.43
C ASN A 52 -8.15 16.25 10.83
N LEU A 53 -8.36 15.09 11.46
CA LEU A 53 -7.29 14.16 11.82
C LEU A 53 -6.69 13.53 10.56
N ALA A 54 -7.52 13.03 9.65
CA ALA A 54 -7.08 12.43 8.39
C ALA A 54 -6.24 13.42 7.56
N LYS A 55 -6.72 14.66 7.39
CA LYS A 55 -5.98 15.71 6.67
C LYS A 55 -4.62 16.00 7.30
N ARG A 56 -4.56 16.11 8.64
CA ARG A 56 -3.30 16.38 9.34
C ARG A 56 -2.30 15.24 9.13
N LEU A 57 -2.72 13.99 9.31
CA LEU A 57 -1.87 12.82 9.12
C LEU A 57 -1.37 12.70 7.68
N GLN A 58 -2.25 12.90 6.69
CA GLN A 58 -1.88 12.88 5.27
C GLN A 58 -0.87 13.97 4.93
N GLN A 59 -1.00 15.16 5.53
CA GLN A 59 -0.04 16.24 5.34
C GLN A 59 1.33 15.89 5.96
N GLU A 60 1.35 15.39 7.20
CA GLU A 60 2.58 14.94 7.88
C GLU A 60 3.29 13.83 7.07
N HIS A 61 2.53 12.85 6.56
CA HIS A 61 3.06 11.79 5.71
C HIS A 61 3.62 12.32 4.39
N LYS A 62 2.89 13.23 3.74
CA LYS A 62 3.32 13.85 2.49
C LYS A 62 4.59 14.66 2.68
N GLU A 63 4.71 15.42 3.76
CA GLU A 63 5.92 16.19 4.06
C GLU A 63 7.12 15.27 4.26
N ASN A 64 6.97 14.20 5.04
CA ASN A 64 8.02 13.20 5.22
C ASN A 64 8.42 12.53 3.90
N PHE A 65 7.44 12.14 3.08
CA PHE A 65 7.66 11.59 1.76
C PHE A 65 8.41 12.57 0.86
N VAL A 66 7.96 13.82 0.75
CA VAL A 66 8.56 14.85 -0.11
C VAL A 66 10.01 15.12 0.29
N ASN A 67 10.29 15.21 1.59
CA ASN A 67 11.65 15.44 2.09
C ASN A 67 12.61 14.34 1.64
N GLU A 68 12.22 13.07 1.82
CA GLU A 68 13.06 11.95 1.40
C GLU A 68 13.11 11.79 -0.13
N HIS A 69 11.99 12.07 -0.81
CA HIS A 69 11.90 12.00 -2.25
C HIS A 69 12.81 13.01 -2.94
N HIS A 70 12.83 14.26 -2.47
CA HIS A 70 13.74 15.28 -3.00
C HIS A 70 15.21 14.89 -2.80
N ARG A 71 15.56 14.25 -1.68
CA ARG A 71 16.91 13.72 -1.45
C ARG A 71 17.28 12.69 -2.51
N LEU A 72 16.42 11.71 -2.77
CA LEU A 72 16.63 10.66 -3.77
C LEU A 72 16.67 11.21 -5.20
N GLN A 73 15.83 12.20 -5.50
CA GLN A 73 15.81 12.86 -6.81
C GLN A 73 17.10 13.65 -7.06
N ALA A 74 17.62 14.36 -6.05
CA ALA A 74 18.89 15.05 -6.14
C ALA A 74 20.06 14.07 -6.36
N GLU A 75 20.06 12.93 -5.66
CA GLU A 75 21.04 11.85 -5.85
C GLU A 75 20.99 11.27 -7.26
N ALA A 76 19.80 10.96 -7.78
CA ALA A 76 19.61 10.49 -9.15
C ALA A 76 20.10 11.50 -10.20
N GLN A 77 19.79 12.79 -9.99
CA GLN A 77 20.27 13.87 -10.86
C GLN A 77 21.79 14.01 -10.82
N GLN A 78 22.40 13.90 -9.63
CA GLN A 78 23.86 13.96 -9.48
C GLN A 78 24.54 12.78 -10.20
N ASN A 79 23.96 11.58 -10.16
CA ASN A 79 24.47 10.42 -10.87
C ASN A 79 24.47 10.65 -12.39
N LEU A 80 23.38 11.21 -12.93
CA LEU A 80 23.29 11.57 -14.35
C LEU A 80 24.33 12.64 -14.70
N THR A 81 24.44 13.72 -13.92
CA THR A 81 25.43 14.78 -14.17
C THR A 81 26.87 14.24 -14.13
N THR A 82 27.21 13.43 -13.14
CA THR A 82 28.55 12.82 -13.01
C THR A 82 28.87 11.92 -14.21
N TRP A 83 27.87 11.15 -14.67
CA TRP A 83 28.01 10.33 -15.86
C TRP A 83 28.22 11.21 -17.11
N GLU A 84 27.45 12.28 -17.28
CA GLU A 84 27.61 13.21 -18.42
C GLU A 84 28.95 13.93 -18.41
N GLU A 85 29.45 14.36 -17.25
CA GLU A 85 30.75 15.00 -17.09
C GLU A 85 31.89 14.06 -17.49
N SER A 86 31.84 12.80 -17.04
CA SER A 86 32.86 11.78 -17.36
C SER A 86 32.86 11.36 -18.83
N HIS A 87 31.76 11.59 -19.56
CA HIS A 87 31.62 11.23 -20.97
C HIS A 87 31.61 12.46 -21.90
N SER A 88 31.74 13.68 -21.36
CA SER A 88 31.69 14.95 -22.11
C SER A 88 32.79 15.10 -23.18
N ALA A 89 33.92 14.42 -23.01
CA ALA A 89 35.05 14.43 -23.96
C ALA A 89 35.02 13.27 -24.98
N SER A 90 34.12 12.30 -24.82
CA SER A 90 34.02 11.14 -25.71
C SER A 90 33.23 11.50 -26.98
N SER A 91 33.92 11.54 -28.12
CA SER A 91 33.32 11.92 -29.41
C SER A 91 32.34 10.86 -29.95
N ASN A 92 32.44 9.62 -29.47
CA ASN A 92 31.56 8.51 -29.83
C ASN A 92 31.24 7.71 -28.56
N LEU A 93 29.99 7.80 -28.08
CA LEU A 93 29.47 6.95 -27.02
C LEU A 93 29.22 5.55 -27.56
N SER A 94 29.56 4.51 -26.78
CA SER A 94 29.18 3.14 -27.12
C SER A 94 27.67 2.92 -26.94
N GLU A 95 27.15 1.84 -27.50
CA GLU A 95 25.75 1.44 -27.27
C GLU A 95 25.46 1.18 -25.78
N CYS A 96 26.43 0.65 -25.05
CA CYS A 96 26.35 0.44 -23.60
C CYS A 96 26.25 1.77 -22.83
N ASP A 97 27.01 2.78 -23.27
CA ASP A 97 26.99 4.13 -22.69
C ASP A 97 25.64 4.80 -22.91
N LEU A 98 25.09 4.70 -24.13
CA LEU A 98 23.76 5.22 -24.44
C LEU A 98 22.67 4.53 -23.61
N ALA A 99 22.75 3.21 -23.45
CA ALA A 99 21.82 2.46 -22.61
C ALA A 99 21.92 2.88 -21.12
N THR A 100 23.13 3.12 -20.62
CA THR A 100 23.36 3.58 -19.25
C THR A 100 22.78 4.99 -19.05
N LYS A 101 23.00 5.90 -20.00
CA LYS A 101 22.40 7.24 -19.97
C LYS A 101 20.87 7.16 -19.91
N ALA A 102 20.29 6.38 -20.81
CA ALA A 102 18.84 6.21 -20.89
C ALA A 102 18.26 5.64 -19.59
N ASP A 103 18.94 4.71 -18.93
CA ASP A 103 18.52 4.18 -17.61
C ASP A 103 18.58 5.26 -16.52
N LEU A 104 19.64 6.06 -16.47
CA LEU A 104 19.77 7.17 -15.50
C LEU A 104 18.68 8.23 -15.70
N GLU A 105 18.39 8.61 -16.94
CA GLU A 105 17.29 9.51 -17.28
C GLU A 105 15.93 8.89 -16.91
N ALA A 106 15.70 7.62 -17.23
CA ALA A 106 14.46 6.93 -16.90
C ALA A 106 14.20 6.87 -15.38
N ARG A 107 15.23 6.61 -14.57
CA ARG A 107 15.12 6.65 -13.10
C ARG A 107 14.67 8.02 -12.61
N LEU A 108 15.24 9.09 -13.16
CA LEU A 108 14.87 10.45 -12.78
C LEU A 108 13.42 10.77 -13.16
N GLU A 109 12.98 10.35 -14.35
CA GLU A 109 11.59 10.53 -14.79
C GLU A 109 10.61 9.74 -13.92
N VAL A 110 10.92 8.49 -13.57
CA VAL A 110 10.11 7.70 -12.64
C VAL A 110 9.95 8.40 -11.29
N LEU A 111 11.02 8.99 -10.75
CA LEU A 111 10.94 9.75 -9.51
C LEU A 111 10.04 10.99 -9.67
N LYS A 112 10.21 11.79 -10.72
CA LYS A 112 9.35 12.95 -10.99
C LYS A 112 7.87 12.56 -11.10
N ASP A 113 7.57 11.48 -11.82
CA ASP A 113 6.21 10.99 -11.99
C ASP A 113 5.62 10.50 -10.67
N MET A 114 6.39 9.78 -9.86
CA MET A 114 5.98 9.29 -8.54
C MET A 114 5.60 10.43 -7.59
N LEU A 115 6.34 11.56 -7.59
CA LEU A 115 5.97 12.74 -6.81
C LEU A 115 4.70 13.42 -7.34
N LYS A 116 4.58 13.52 -8.67
CA LYS A 116 3.43 14.15 -9.34
C LYS A 116 2.13 13.37 -9.09
N SER A 117 2.20 12.04 -9.10
CA SER A 117 1.06 11.14 -8.87
C SER A 117 0.98 10.64 -7.43
N TYR A 118 1.58 11.34 -6.46
CA TYR A 118 1.55 10.94 -5.06
C TYR A 118 0.12 10.79 -4.54
N ASP A 119 -0.26 9.56 -4.19
CA ASP A 119 -1.48 9.20 -3.46
C ASP A 119 -1.09 8.22 -2.36
N ASP A 120 -1.15 8.67 -1.11
CA ASP A 120 -0.94 7.80 0.05
C ASP A 120 -2.29 7.21 0.48
N PRO A 121 -2.54 5.91 0.24
CA PRO A 121 -3.77 5.27 0.68
C PRO A 121 -3.84 5.14 2.21
N GLY A 122 -2.72 5.34 2.92
CA GLY A 122 -2.56 5.03 4.33
C GLY A 122 -2.71 3.53 4.58
N ILE A 123 -3.06 3.19 5.82
CA ILE A 123 -3.32 1.80 6.22
C ILE A 123 -4.61 1.30 5.56
N LEU A 124 -4.54 0.13 4.92
CA LEU A 124 -5.68 -0.57 4.34
C LEU A 124 -6.16 -1.65 5.29
N LEU A 125 -7.42 -1.55 5.72
CA LEU A 125 -8.01 -2.45 6.70
C LEU A 125 -8.97 -3.40 6.00
N ASP A 126 -8.91 -4.69 6.36
CA ASP A 126 -9.96 -5.63 5.98
C ASP A 126 -11.22 -5.38 6.80
N VAL A 127 -12.36 -5.44 6.12
CA VAL A 127 -13.67 -5.24 6.71
C VAL A 127 -14.54 -6.46 6.45
N VAL A 128 -15.17 -6.96 7.50
CA VAL A 128 -16.07 -8.09 7.47
C VAL A 128 -17.47 -7.62 7.85
N VAL A 129 -18.46 -7.96 7.03
CA VAL A 129 -19.85 -7.54 7.20
C VAL A 129 -20.78 -8.74 7.12
N PHE A 130 -21.69 -8.87 8.08
CA PHE A 130 -22.72 -9.91 8.09
C PHE A 130 -24.00 -9.40 8.76
N PHE A 131 -25.11 -10.11 8.54
CA PHE A 131 -26.37 -9.82 9.21
C PHE A 131 -26.54 -10.78 10.39
N ASP A 132 -26.76 -10.26 11.59
CA ASP A 132 -26.82 -11.07 12.80
C ASP A 132 -28.22 -11.61 13.12
N GLY A 133 -29.17 -11.46 12.19
CA GLY A 133 -30.58 -11.78 12.41
C GLY A 133 -31.43 -10.57 12.82
N SER A 134 -30.80 -9.48 13.29
CA SER A 134 -31.48 -8.22 13.64
C SER A 134 -30.89 -7.03 12.90
N ASP A 135 -29.57 -6.85 12.96
CA ASP A 135 -28.83 -5.74 12.37
C ASP A 135 -27.68 -6.21 11.48
N TRP A 136 -27.20 -5.29 10.65
CA TRP A 136 -25.90 -5.47 9.97
C TRP A 136 -24.77 -5.14 10.93
N ARG A 137 -23.85 -6.10 11.10
CA ARG A 137 -22.62 -5.96 11.87
C ARG A 137 -21.46 -5.73 10.93
N VAL A 138 -20.60 -4.78 11.30
CA VAL A 138 -19.36 -4.43 10.58
C VAL A 138 -18.22 -4.60 11.56
N ILE A 139 -17.26 -5.44 11.20
CA ILE A 139 -16.05 -5.70 11.96
C ILE A 139 -14.89 -5.21 11.10
N ILE A 140 -14.00 -4.45 11.71
CA ILE A 140 -12.82 -3.88 11.06
C ILE A 140 -11.63 -4.50 11.75
N ASP A 141 -10.78 -5.16 10.99
CA ASP A 141 -9.52 -5.67 11.48
C ASP A 141 -8.54 -4.51 11.63
N VAL A 142 -8.17 -4.18 12.86
CA VAL A 142 -7.29 -3.05 13.19
C VAL A 142 -5.85 -3.48 13.49
N ASP A 143 -5.62 -4.79 13.60
CA ASP A 143 -4.29 -5.35 13.75
C ASP A 143 -3.71 -5.55 12.34
N GLU A 144 -2.60 -4.87 12.03
CA GLU A 144 -1.93 -4.94 10.73
C GLU A 144 -1.09 -6.22 10.58
#